data_AF-A0A971A552-F1
#
_entry.id   AF-A0A971A552-F1
#
_cell.length_a   1.000
_cell.length_b   1.000
_cell.length_c   1.000
_cell.angle_alpha   90.00
_cell.angle_beta   90.00
_cell.angle_gamma   90.00
#
_symmetry.space_group_name_H-M   'P 1'
#
loop_
_entity.id
_entity.type
_entity.pdbx_description
1 polymer ?
#
loop_
_entity_poly.entity_id
_entity_poly.type
_entity_poly.pdbx_seq_one_letter_code
_entity_poly.pdbx_strand_id
1 'polypeptide(L)'
;SGTQLEEQIINNYSSTKSKEMIFGIMSTETDASCGTLNGYYRFKSSGKFSPSNDYIQTLASEKSAGDNRVLQLYENIDGKFFTKKFDDRYMHVPILRLSEMYLTRAESRVMFAPDGPNDTQAVSDLNTIRERATLPKVSRATLNSIFLQRIKELAFEGDYFHNLRRLQRNIAGLPWNDGKLLFKIPQRELDVNPNLNQNQ
;
A
#
# COMPACT_ATOMS: atom_id res chain seq x y z
N SER A 1 7.11 -3.38 -25.57
CA SER A 1 7.73 -3.54 -24.24
C SER A 1 6.61 -3.59 -23.21
N GLY A 2 6.63 -4.59 -22.32
CA GLY A 2 5.61 -4.76 -21.27
C GLY A 2 6.04 -4.17 -19.93
N THR A 3 5.10 -4.07 -19.00
CA THR A 3 5.33 -3.67 -17.61
C THR A 3 6.19 -4.71 -16.89
N GLN A 4 7.13 -4.28 -16.04
CA GLN A 4 8.02 -5.15 -15.25
C GLN A 4 8.27 -4.55 -13.86
N LEU A 5 8.59 -5.38 -12.88
CA LEU A 5 8.90 -4.91 -11.53
C LEU A 5 10.15 -4.03 -11.54
N GLU A 6 10.13 -2.94 -10.77
CA GLU A 6 11.35 -2.21 -10.48
C GLU A 6 12.25 -3.05 -9.57
N GLU A 7 13.55 -3.06 -9.87
CA GLU A 7 14.55 -3.73 -9.03
C GLU A 7 14.55 -3.14 -7.61
N GLN A 8 14.48 -1.82 -7.52
CA GLN A 8 14.30 -1.08 -6.29
C GLN A 8 12.90 -0.47 -6.24
N ILE A 9 12.14 -0.79 -5.20
CA ILE A 9 10.75 -0.34 -5.08
C ILE A 9 10.62 1.18 -5.06
N ILE A 10 11.64 1.91 -4.60
CA ILE A 10 11.62 3.37 -4.51
C ILE A 10 11.54 4.04 -5.89
N ASN A 11 12.00 3.37 -6.96
CA ASN A 11 11.94 3.90 -8.33
C ASN A 11 10.51 4.06 -8.85
N ASN A 12 9.53 3.43 -8.20
CA ASN A 12 8.11 3.65 -8.46
C ASN A 12 7.64 5.08 -8.14
N TYR A 13 8.39 5.82 -7.34
CA TYR A 13 7.99 7.12 -6.83
C TYR A 13 9.04 8.19 -7.11
N SER A 14 9.37 8.32 -8.39
CA SER A 14 10.29 9.34 -8.89
C SER A 14 9.64 10.13 -10.03
N SER A 15 10.30 11.20 -10.46
CA SER A 15 9.95 11.95 -11.68
C SER A 15 10.22 11.18 -12.98
N THR A 16 10.79 9.96 -12.91
CA THR A 16 10.93 9.06 -14.04
C THR A 16 9.79 8.04 -14.05
N LYS A 17 9.19 7.81 -15.23
CA LYS A 17 8.16 6.79 -15.38
C LYS A 17 8.70 5.41 -15.03
N SER A 18 8.17 4.85 -13.93
CA SER A 18 8.45 3.48 -13.52
C SER A 18 8.01 2.47 -14.57
N LYS A 19 8.81 1.42 -14.72
CA LYS A 19 8.53 0.26 -15.56
C LYS A 19 7.41 -0.61 -14.97
N GLU A 20 7.11 -0.46 -13.68
CA GLU A 20 6.10 -1.20 -12.93
C GLU A 20 4.71 -0.56 -13.04
N MET A 21 4.66 0.73 -13.39
CA MET A 21 3.44 1.53 -13.42
C MET A 21 2.54 1.12 -14.60
N ILE A 22 1.35 0.63 -14.27
CA ILE A 22 0.30 0.31 -15.25
C ILE A 22 -0.55 1.56 -15.49
N PHE A 23 -0.95 2.23 -14.40
CA PHE A 23 -1.70 3.48 -14.44
C PHE A 23 -1.21 4.41 -13.32
N GLY A 24 -1.10 5.70 -13.63
CA GLY A 24 -0.61 6.68 -12.67
C GLY A 24 -0.90 8.10 -13.11
N ILE A 25 -0.83 9.02 -12.15
CA ILE A 25 -0.94 10.45 -12.38
C ILE A 25 0.46 11.01 -12.58
N MET A 26 0.70 11.58 -13.76
CA MET A 26 2.01 12.12 -14.11
C MET A 26 2.15 13.53 -13.55
N SER A 27 3.37 13.82 -13.09
CA SER A 27 3.77 15.16 -12.66
C SER A 27 4.87 15.65 -13.59
N THR A 28 4.93 16.96 -13.80
CA THR A 28 6.05 17.65 -14.45
C THR A 28 6.51 18.80 -13.55
N GLU A 29 7.58 19.49 -13.94
CA GLU A 29 8.05 20.66 -13.19
C GLU A 29 7.05 21.82 -13.21
N THR A 30 6.25 21.92 -14.26
CA THR A 30 5.22 22.97 -14.44
C THR A 30 3.84 22.54 -13.96
N ASP A 31 3.62 21.24 -13.75
CA ASP A 31 2.36 20.66 -13.29
C ASP A 31 2.61 19.53 -12.27
N ALA A 32 2.74 19.92 -11.00
CA ALA A 32 3.09 19.04 -9.91
C ALA A 32 1.85 18.32 -9.32
N SER A 33 1.24 17.42 -10.09
CA SER A 33 0.05 16.64 -9.70
C SER A 33 0.18 15.89 -8.36
N CYS A 34 1.40 15.58 -7.93
CA CYS A 34 1.69 14.96 -6.63
C CYS A 34 1.66 15.92 -5.42
N GLY A 35 1.38 17.22 -5.63
CA GLY A 35 1.54 18.27 -4.63
C GLY A 35 0.86 18.02 -3.29
N THR A 36 -0.34 17.42 -3.29
CA THR A 36 -1.05 17.08 -2.04
C THR A 36 -0.32 16.00 -1.26
N LEU A 37 0.13 14.92 -1.89
CA LEU A 37 0.90 13.86 -1.22
C LEU A 37 2.20 14.42 -0.65
N ASN A 38 2.90 15.26 -1.43
CA ASN A 38 4.10 15.94 -0.95
C ASN A 38 3.80 16.81 0.27
N GLY A 39 2.74 17.63 0.24
CA GLY A 39 2.37 18.51 1.37
C GLY A 39 2.06 17.77 2.67
N TYR A 40 1.66 16.49 2.61
CA TYR A 40 1.37 15.68 3.80
C TYR A 40 2.52 14.77 4.21
N TYR A 41 3.28 14.20 3.28
CA TYR A 41 4.24 13.13 3.59
C TYR A 41 5.71 13.52 3.43
N ARG A 42 6.01 14.57 2.65
CA ARG A 42 7.39 14.95 2.33
C ARG A 42 8.14 15.46 3.56
N PHE A 43 9.06 14.67 4.07
CA PHE A 43 9.83 15.02 5.27
C PHE A 43 10.78 16.21 5.02
N LYS A 44 11.27 16.39 3.79
CA LYS A 44 12.03 17.59 3.38
C LYS A 44 11.21 18.89 3.36
N SER A 45 9.91 18.84 3.66
CA SER A 45 9.01 20.00 3.61
C SER A 45 7.96 20.00 4.72
N SER A 46 8.35 19.59 5.93
CA SER A 46 7.48 19.59 7.12
C SER A 46 6.24 18.68 6.99
N GLY A 47 6.44 17.46 6.48
CA GLY A 47 5.41 16.44 6.38
C GLY A 47 4.61 16.27 7.68
N LYS A 48 3.28 16.25 7.54
CA LYS A 48 2.29 16.16 8.62
C LYS A 48 2.00 14.72 9.01
N PHE A 49 2.14 13.78 8.09
CA PHE A 49 1.86 12.37 8.29
C PHE A 49 3.15 11.56 8.43
N SER A 50 3.13 10.64 9.38
CA SER A 50 4.18 9.66 9.63
C SER A 50 3.55 8.30 9.89
N PRO A 51 4.29 7.20 9.72
CA PRO A 51 3.82 5.88 10.13
C PRO A 51 3.46 5.85 11.63
N SER A 52 2.43 5.08 11.98
CA SER A 52 2.05 4.82 13.38
C SER A 52 3.12 4.01 14.12
N ASN A 53 3.16 4.10 15.45
CA ASN A 53 4.09 3.31 16.28
C ASN A 53 3.98 1.79 16.06
N ASP A 54 2.76 1.25 15.93
CA ASP A 54 2.55 -0.19 15.66
C ASP A 54 3.18 -0.62 14.32
N TYR A 55 3.05 0.25 13.31
CA TYR A 55 3.68 0.04 12.02
C TYR A 55 5.21 0.19 12.10
N ILE A 56 5.73 1.11 12.92
CA ILE A 56 7.18 1.24 13.17
C ILE A 56 7.75 -0.04 13.81
N GLN A 57 7.03 -0.67 14.74
CA GLN A 57 7.44 -1.97 15.31
C GLN A 57 7.49 -3.06 14.22
N THR A 58 6.52 -3.05 13.31
CA THR A 58 6.50 -3.93 12.13
C THR A 58 7.73 -3.69 11.25
N LEU A 59 8.06 -2.43 10.93
CA LEU A 59 9.27 -2.06 10.18
C LEU A 59 10.56 -2.51 10.88
N ALA A 60 10.63 -2.43 12.21
CA ALA A 60 11.78 -2.89 12.97
C ALA A 60 11.99 -4.41 12.81
N SER A 61 10.92 -5.20 12.96
CA SER A 61 10.96 -6.66 12.75
C SER A 61 11.37 -7.02 11.31
N GLU A 62 10.91 -6.26 10.33
CA GLU A 62 11.21 -6.44 8.91
C GLU A 62 12.67 -6.14 8.59
N LYS A 63 13.20 -5.07 9.16
CA LYS A 63 14.61 -4.71 9.03
C LYS A 63 15.49 -5.84 9.57
N SER A 64 15.15 -6.40 10.73
CA SER A 64 15.86 -7.55 11.30
C SER A 64 15.75 -8.81 10.43
N ALA A 65 14.65 -8.96 9.68
CA ALA A 65 14.46 -10.05 8.72
C ALA A 65 15.15 -9.82 7.36
N GLY A 66 15.85 -8.69 7.17
CA GLY A 66 16.54 -8.36 5.93
C GLY A 66 15.62 -7.81 4.82
N ASP A 67 14.45 -7.28 5.17
CA ASP A 67 13.54 -6.65 4.19
C ASP A 67 14.12 -5.32 3.70
N ASN A 68 14.58 -5.27 2.45
CA ASN A 68 15.21 -4.07 1.90
C ASN A 68 14.22 -2.90 1.73
N ARG A 69 12.90 -3.14 1.79
CA ARG A 69 11.89 -2.07 1.72
C ARG A 69 12.01 -1.10 2.88
N VAL A 70 12.45 -1.56 4.05
CA VAL A 70 12.67 -0.67 5.20
C VAL A 70 13.72 0.39 4.86
N LEU A 71 14.85 -0.05 4.28
CA LEU A 71 15.93 0.84 3.85
C LEU A 71 15.55 1.69 2.64
N GLN A 72 14.75 1.16 1.71
CA GLN A 72 14.40 1.87 0.47
C GLN A 72 13.25 2.87 0.65
N LEU A 73 12.30 2.62 1.55
CA LEU A 73 11.04 3.37 1.63
C LEU A 73 10.89 4.24 2.87
N TYR A 74 11.80 4.13 3.85
CA TYR A 74 11.68 4.86 5.10
C TYR A 74 12.96 5.57 5.47
N GLU A 75 12.80 6.69 6.17
CA GLU A 75 13.87 7.50 6.73
C GLU A 75 13.58 7.73 8.22
N ASN A 76 14.60 7.69 9.07
CA ASN A 76 14.48 8.05 10.48
C ASN A 76 15.26 9.34 10.72
N ILE A 77 14.55 10.39 11.15
CA ILE A 77 15.13 11.69 11.48
C ILE A 77 14.79 11.96 12.94
N ASP A 78 15.82 11.99 13.78
CA ASP A 78 15.72 12.27 15.22
C ASP A 78 14.66 11.43 15.95
N GLY A 79 14.55 10.15 15.60
CA GLY A 79 13.59 9.21 16.20
C GLY A 79 12.22 9.18 15.55
N LYS A 80 11.93 10.08 14.60
CA LYS A 80 10.68 10.08 13.82
C LYS A 80 10.87 9.41 12.47
N PHE A 81 9.99 8.46 12.17
CA PHE A 81 9.98 7.77 10.88
C PHE A 81 9.14 8.53 9.85
N PHE A 82 9.63 8.57 8.62
CA PHE A 82 8.95 9.13 7.46
C PHE A 82 8.99 8.15 6.30
N THR A 83 7.99 8.21 5.41
CA THR A 83 8.05 7.49 4.15
C THR A 83 8.80 8.32 3.09
N LYS A 84 9.67 7.66 2.33
CA LYS A 84 10.39 8.22 1.19
C LYS A 84 9.60 8.13 -0.11
N LYS A 85 8.49 7.38 -0.14
CA LYS A 85 7.63 7.24 -1.32
C LYS A 85 7.21 8.59 -1.88
N PHE A 86 7.02 9.60 -1.04
CA PHE A 86 6.45 10.88 -1.45
C PHE A 86 7.41 12.05 -1.18
N ASP A 87 8.72 11.82 -1.35
CA ASP A 87 9.76 12.83 -1.06
C ASP A 87 10.30 13.57 -2.30
N ASP A 88 10.05 13.03 -3.50
CA ASP A 88 10.37 13.70 -4.77
C ASP A 88 9.28 14.73 -5.12
N ARG A 89 9.72 15.97 -5.42
CA ARG A 89 8.85 17.12 -5.68
C ARG A 89 7.94 16.91 -6.90
N TYR A 90 8.39 16.15 -7.88
CA TYR A 90 7.68 15.92 -9.14
C TYR A 90 7.49 14.43 -9.41
N MET A 91 7.36 13.61 -8.36
CA MET A 91 7.07 12.19 -8.54
C MET A 91 5.80 11.97 -9.35
N HIS A 92 5.81 10.91 -10.15
CA HIS A 92 4.57 10.34 -10.65
C HIS A 92 3.89 9.54 -9.53
N VAL A 93 2.57 9.64 -9.45
CA VAL A 93 1.78 8.92 -8.44
C VAL A 93 1.27 7.62 -9.06
N PRO A 94 1.83 6.45 -8.71
CA PRO A 94 1.28 5.18 -9.16
C PRO A 94 -0.11 4.99 -8.56
N ILE A 95 -1.09 4.69 -9.40
CA ILE A 95 -2.45 4.32 -9.00
C ILE A 95 -2.64 2.81 -9.13
N LEU A 96 -2.10 2.20 -10.19
CA LEU A 96 -2.03 0.76 -10.39
C LEU A 96 -0.63 0.37 -10.83
N ARG A 97 -0.06 -0.66 -10.19
CA ARG A 97 1.28 -1.17 -10.51
C ARG A 97 1.38 -2.69 -10.43
N LEU A 98 2.37 -3.25 -11.09
CA LEU A 98 2.50 -4.69 -11.29
C LEU A 98 2.61 -5.50 -9.98
N SER A 99 3.26 -4.98 -8.92
CA SER A 99 3.30 -5.73 -7.64
C SER A 99 1.91 -5.95 -7.04
N GLU A 100 1.00 -4.99 -7.21
CA GLU A 100 -0.39 -5.14 -6.79
C GLU A 100 -1.05 -6.30 -7.55
N MET A 101 -0.81 -6.42 -8.85
CA MET A 101 -1.39 -7.49 -9.68
C MET A 101 -0.87 -8.87 -9.26
N TYR A 102 0.42 -9.00 -8.94
CA TYR A 102 0.97 -10.24 -8.38
C TYR A 102 0.27 -10.64 -7.08
N LEU A 103 0.14 -9.69 -6.15
CA LEU A 103 -0.46 -9.96 -4.84
C LEU A 103 -1.97 -10.23 -4.94
N THR A 104 -2.70 -9.50 -5.79
CA THR A 104 -4.11 -9.76 -6.08
C THR A 104 -4.29 -11.15 -6.67
N ARG A 105 -3.45 -11.55 -7.64
CA ARG A 105 -3.52 -12.89 -8.26
C ARG A 105 -3.19 -13.99 -7.26
N ALA A 106 -2.14 -13.83 -6.44
CA ALA A 106 -1.79 -14.77 -5.39
C ALA A 106 -2.94 -14.96 -4.39
N GLU A 107 -3.58 -13.85 -3.99
CA GLU A 107 -4.68 -13.87 -3.04
C GLU A 107 -5.91 -14.58 -3.60
N SER A 108 -6.33 -14.22 -4.81
CA SER A 108 -7.48 -14.84 -5.48
C SER A 108 -7.32 -16.35 -5.61
N ARG A 109 -6.11 -16.83 -5.90
CA ARG A 109 -5.79 -18.27 -5.96
C ARG A 109 -5.97 -18.97 -4.62
N VAL A 110 -5.46 -18.37 -3.54
CA VAL A 110 -5.62 -18.92 -2.19
C VAL A 110 -7.08 -18.89 -1.76
N MET A 111 -7.83 -17.84 -2.10
CA MET A 111 -9.26 -17.75 -1.77
C MET A 111 -10.14 -18.69 -2.58
N PHE A 112 -9.73 -19.05 -3.79
CA PHE A 112 -10.49 -19.98 -4.64
C PHE A 112 -10.52 -21.40 -4.05
N ALA A 113 -9.44 -21.82 -3.39
CA ALA A 113 -9.33 -23.13 -2.76
C ALA A 113 -8.65 -23.02 -1.36
N PRO A 114 -9.32 -22.44 -0.36
CA PRO A 114 -8.71 -22.11 0.94
C PRO A 114 -8.25 -23.35 1.71
N ASP A 115 -8.99 -24.46 1.57
CA ASP A 115 -8.66 -25.77 2.17
C ASP A 115 -8.00 -26.72 1.16
N GLY A 116 -7.65 -26.21 -0.02
CA GLY A 116 -7.03 -26.98 -1.10
C GLY A 116 -5.54 -27.25 -0.88
N PRO A 117 -4.93 -28.06 -1.77
CA PRO A 117 -3.48 -28.20 -1.80
C PRO A 117 -2.83 -26.84 -2.07
N ASN A 118 -1.58 -26.70 -1.67
CA ASN A 118 -0.81 -25.48 -1.85
C ASN A 118 -0.69 -25.11 -3.35
N ASP A 119 -1.29 -23.98 -3.76
CA ASP A 119 -1.21 -23.48 -5.14
C ASP A 119 0.21 -22.95 -5.42
N THR A 120 0.93 -23.64 -6.31
CA THR A 120 2.30 -23.31 -6.68
C THR A 120 2.43 -21.97 -7.39
N GLN A 121 1.40 -21.52 -8.10
CA GLN A 121 1.37 -20.20 -8.75
C GLN A 121 1.15 -19.09 -7.72
N ALA A 122 0.32 -19.31 -6.69
CA ALA A 122 0.19 -18.37 -5.58
C ALA A 122 1.52 -18.22 -4.80
N VAL A 123 2.22 -19.32 -4.59
CA VAL A 123 3.57 -19.34 -4.01
C VAL A 123 4.55 -18.58 -4.89
N SER A 124 4.52 -18.81 -6.20
CA SER A 124 5.38 -18.11 -7.16
C SER A 124 5.15 -16.59 -7.11
N ASP A 125 3.90 -16.15 -7.20
CA ASP A 125 3.52 -14.74 -7.19
C ASP A 125 3.95 -14.03 -5.89
N LEU A 126 3.71 -14.67 -4.74
CA LEU A 126 4.15 -14.15 -3.45
C LEU A 126 5.69 -14.08 -3.38
N ASN A 127 6.38 -15.12 -3.82
CA ASN A 127 7.85 -15.18 -3.79
C ASN A 127 8.48 -14.15 -4.73
N THR A 128 7.87 -13.83 -5.88
CA THR A 128 8.36 -12.75 -6.75
C THR A 128 8.49 -11.43 -5.99
N ILE A 129 7.49 -11.06 -5.17
CA ILE A 129 7.55 -9.82 -4.38
C ILE A 129 8.50 -9.95 -3.18
N ARG A 130 8.57 -11.13 -2.56
CA ARG A 130 9.49 -11.40 -1.44
C ARG A 130 10.95 -11.33 -1.86
N GLU A 131 11.30 -11.93 -2.99
CA GLU A 131 12.66 -11.92 -3.52
C GLU A 131 13.13 -10.51 -3.87
N ARG A 132 12.27 -9.69 -4.51
CA ARG A 132 12.58 -8.26 -4.74
C ARG A 132 12.84 -7.54 -3.42
N ALA A 133 12.07 -7.87 -2.39
CA ALA A 133 12.24 -7.35 -1.03
C ALA A 133 13.41 -7.98 -0.24
N THR A 134 14.25 -8.80 -0.88
CA THR A 134 15.35 -9.59 -0.27
C THR A 134 14.94 -10.53 0.86
N LEU A 135 13.66 -10.90 0.91
CA LEU A 135 13.12 -11.85 1.87
C LEU A 135 13.31 -13.29 1.38
N PRO A 136 13.54 -14.25 2.29
CA PRO A 136 13.56 -15.67 1.95
C PRO A 136 12.27 -16.14 1.28
N LYS A 137 12.37 -17.08 0.35
CA LYS A 137 11.19 -17.74 -0.25
C LYS A 137 10.37 -18.47 0.81
N VAL A 138 9.06 -18.51 0.61
CA VAL A 138 8.16 -19.41 1.34
C VAL A 138 7.79 -20.59 0.48
N SER A 139 7.56 -21.73 1.12
CA SER A 139 7.05 -22.93 0.44
C SER A 139 5.53 -22.92 0.31
N ARG A 140 4.81 -22.10 1.09
CA ARG A 140 3.35 -22.03 1.10
C ARG A 140 2.86 -20.58 1.11
N ALA A 141 1.86 -20.30 0.28
CA ALA A 141 1.12 -19.05 0.30
C ALA A 141 -0.15 -19.26 1.15
N THR A 142 -0.41 -18.34 2.08
CA THR A 142 -1.63 -18.31 2.88
C THR A 142 -2.24 -16.93 2.76
N LEU A 143 -3.54 -16.80 3.04
CA LEU A 143 -4.20 -15.50 3.01
C LEU A 143 -3.49 -14.50 3.93
N ASN A 144 -3.02 -14.97 5.09
CA ASN A 144 -2.28 -14.12 6.01
C ASN A 144 -0.88 -13.76 5.51
N SER A 145 -0.13 -14.67 4.88
CA SER A 145 1.20 -14.33 4.36
C SER A 145 1.13 -13.35 3.19
N ILE A 146 0.11 -13.47 2.34
CA ILE A 146 -0.15 -12.54 1.24
C ILE A 146 -0.61 -11.18 1.77
N PHE A 147 -1.54 -11.17 2.73
CA PHE A 147 -1.97 -9.94 3.40
C PHE A 147 -0.79 -9.20 4.03
N LEU A 148 0.05 -9.89 4.80
CA LEU A 148 1.25 -9.30 5.40
C LEU A 148 2.24 -8.79 4.35
N GLN A 149 2.38 -9.47 3.21
CA GLN A 149 3.24 -8.94 2.16
C GLN A 149 2.64 -7.70 1.50
N ARG A 150 1.31 -7.67 1.32
CA ARG A 150 0.57 -6.57 0.71
C ARG A 150 0.60 -5.29 1.52
N ILE A 151 0.43 -5.36 2.84
CA ILE A 151 0.50 -4.17 3.70
C ILE A 151 1.87 -3.49 3.65
N LYS A 152 2.95 -4.28 3.52
CA LYS A 152 4.33 -3.78 3.43
C LYS A 152 4.61 -3.15 2.07
N GLU A 153 4.12 -3.83 1.04
CA GLU A 153 4.31 -3.46 -0.35
C GLU A 153 3.58 -2.16 -0.69
N LEU A 154 2.29 -2.10 -0.36
CA LEU A 154 1.36 -1.03 -0.75
C LEU A 154 1.14 0.02 0.36
N ALA A 155 2.02 0.07 1.35
CA ALA A 155 1.94 1.04 2.43
C ALA A 155 1.80 2.47 1.88
N PHE A 156 0.82 3.22 2.40
CA PHE A 156 0.51 4.61 2.00
C PHE A 156 -0.04 4.81 0.57
N GLU A 157 -0.37 3.74 -0.15
CA GLU A 157 -0.94 3.81 -1.52
C GLU A 157 -2.48 3.69 -1.54
N GLY A 158 -3.15 3.92 -0.41
CA GLY A 158 -4.62 3.84 -0.32
C GLY A 158 -5.20 2.42 -0.20
N ASP A 159 -4.37 1.38 -0.03
CA ASP A 159 -4.82 -0.01 -0.03
C ASP A 159 -5.33 -0.51 1.35
N TYR A 160 -4.57 -0.25 2.40
CA TYR A 160 -4.68 -0.96 3.69
C TYR A 160 -6.09 -0.95 4.31
N PHE A 161 -6.74 0.21 4.30
CA PHE A 161 -8.09 0.38 4.85
C PHE A 161 -9.12 -0.52 4.14
N HIS A 162 -9.14 -0.47 2.80
CA HIS A 162 -10.06 -1.28 2.01
C HIS A 162 -9.76 -2.78 2.15
N ASN A 163 -8.49 -3.12 2.28
CA ASN A 163 -8.03 -4.49 2.47
C ASN A 163 -8.48 -5.09 3.80
N LEU A 164 -8.31 -4.35 4.90
CA LEU A 164 -8.83 -4.75 6.20
C LEU A 164 -10.34 -4.96 6.15
N ARG A 165 -11.06 -4.00 5.56
CA ARG A 165 -12.52 -4.00 5.53
C ARG A 165 -13.09 -5.19 4.77
N ARG A 166 -12.59 -5.45 3.55
CA ARG A 166 -13.08 -6.58 2.73
C ARG A 166 -12.73 -7.95 3.31
N LEU A 167 -11.62 -8.04 4.06
CA LEU A 167 -11.21 -9.25 4.77
C LEU A 167 -11.85 -9.36 6.16
N GLN A 168 -12.82 -8.49 6.48
CA GLN A 168 -13.57 -8.48 7.73
C GLN A 168 -12.68 -8.36 8.98
N ARG A 169 -11.54 -7.66 8.85
CA ARG A 169 -10.60 -7.40 9.96
C ARG A 169 -10.97 -6.11 10.67
N ASN A 170 -10.67 -6.04 11.97
CA ASN A 170 -10.87 -4.82 12.75
C ASN A 170 -9.99 -3.66 12.23
N ILE A 171 -10.52 -2.45 12.25
CA ILE A 171 -9.87 -1.22 11.78
C ILE A 171 -9.82 -0.24 12.93
N ALA A 172 -8.61 0.07 13.43
CA ALA A 172 -8.40 0.97 14.56
C ALA A 172 -9.30 0.63 15.78
N GLY A 173 -9.47 -0.66 16.08
CA GLY A 173 -10.30 -1.15 17.17
C GLY A 173 -11.80 -1.25 16.88
N LEU A 174 -12.25 -0.79 15.71
CA LEU A 174 -13.64 -0.92 15.26
C LEU A 174 -13.84 -2.21 14.45
N PRO A 175 -14.99 -2.89 14.54
CA PRO A 175 -15.31 -3.99 13.65
C PRO A 175 -15.44 -3.49 12.20
N TRP A 176 -15.15 -4.35 11.23
CA TRP A 176 -15.10 -4.00 9.79
C TRP A 176 -16.40 -3.37 9.24
N ASN A 177 -17.53 -3.66 9.89
CA ASN A 177 -18.87 -3.20 9.55
C ASN A 177 -19.38 -2.06 10.44
N ASP A 178 -18.52 -1.43 11.26
CA ASP A 178 -18.90 -0.25 12.04
C ASP A 178 -19.21 0.94 11.11
N GLY A 179 -20.36 1.58 11.30
CA GLY A 179 -20.78 2.76 10.52
C GLY A 179 -19.81 3.94 10.58
N LYS A 180 -18.99 4.05 11.62
CA LYS A 180 -17.95 5.09 11.72
C LYS A 180 -16.85 4.94 10.66
N LEU A 181 -16.78 3.79 9.99
CA LEU A 181 -15.89 3.53 8.87
C LEU A 181 -16.46 4.03 7.53
N LEU A 182 -17.71 4.52 7.51
CA LEU A 182 -18.32 5.14 6.35
C LEU A 182 -18.22 6.66 6.44
N PHE A 183 -17.93 7.30 5.31
CA PHE A 183 -18.15 8.73 5.21
C PHE A 183 -19.64 9.01 5.38
N LYS A 184 -19.94 10.07 6.15
CA LYS A 184 -21.31 10.56 6.24
C LYS A 184 -21.75 11.12 4.90
N ILE A 185 -23.00 10.87 4.53
CA ILE A 185 -23.66 11.61 3.45
C ILE A 185 -23.60 13.10 3.82
N PRO A 186 -23.14 13.99 2.91
CA PRO A 186 -23.05 15.42 3.22
C PRO A 186 -24.42 15.98 3.61
N GLN A 187 -24.44 16.86 4.63
CA GLN A 187 -25.69 17.41 5.15
C GLN A 187 -26.53 18.10 4.08
N ARG A 188 -25.88 18.82 3.16
CA ARG A 188 -26.53 19.45 2.02
C ARG A 188 -27.38 18.48 1.19
N GLU A 189 -26.94 17.23 1.02
CA GLU A 189 -27.69 16.23 0.25
C GLU A 189 -28.94 15.76 1.02
N LEU A 190 -28.83 15.62 2.35
CA LEU A 190 -29.97 15.27 3.21
C LEU A 190 -31.02 16.38 3.26
N ASP A 191 -30.57 17.65 3.28
CA ASP A 191 -31.47 18.81 3.35
C ASP A 191 -32.34 18.95 2.09
N VAL A 192 -31.81 18.54 0.91
CA VAL A 192 -32.53 18.66 -0.37
C VAL A 192 -33.32 17.42 -0.76
N ASN A 193 -32.95 16.24 -0.24
CA ASN A 193 -33.62 14.99 -0.58
C ASN A 193 -34.08 14.25 0.70
N PRO A 194 -35.35 14.40 1.10
CA PRO A 194 -35.87 13.78 2.32
C PRO A 194 -35.95 12.24 2.25
N ASN A 195 -35.72 11.64 1.08
CA ASN A 195 -35.65 10.19 0.93
C ASN A 195 -34.25 9.62 1.23
N LEU A 196 -33.24 10.47 1.47
CA LEU A 196 -31.92 10.02 1.86
C LEU A 196 -31.86 9.78 3.37
N ASN A 197 -31.44 8.57 3.74
CA ASN A 197 -31.10 8.22 5.12
C ASN A 197 -29.59 8.28 5.30
N GLN A 198 -29.13 8.73 6.47
CA GLN A 198 -27.71 8.75 6.80
C GLN A 198 -27.14 7.33 6.88
N ASN A 199 -25.86 7.18 6.52
CA ASN A 199 -25.10 5.94 6.70
C ASN A 199 -25.05 5.55 8.19
N GLN A 200 -25.25 4.26 8.47
CA GLN A 200 -25.17 3.65 9.79
C GLN A 200 -24.10 2.58 9.86
#